data_AF-A0A0G4ML45-F1
#
_entry.id   AF-A0A0G4ML45-F1
#
_cell.length_a   1.000
_cell.length_b   1.000
_cell.length_c   1.000
_cell.angle_alpha   90.00
_cell.angle_beta   90.00
_cell.angle_gamma   90.00
#
_symmetry.space_group_name_H-M   'P 1'
#
loop_
_entity.id
_entity.type
_entity.pdbx_description
1 polymer ?
#
loop_
_entity_poly.entity_id
_entity_poly.type
_entity_poly.pdbx_seq_one_letter_code
_entity_poly.pdbx_strand_id
1 'polypeptide(L)'
;ESLKRRRKGAASALNRPSVQTYVPLLDVETRDFIEELYIDGKAGTAAVDPMPMIQRLSLSLALSLNWGVRMSNRGELFEEITHVEEEVSRFRSTTGNYQD
;
A
#
# COMPACT_ATOMS: atom_id res chain seq x y z
N GLU A 1 -13.94 -25.25 16.22
CA GLU A 1 -14.36 -24.18 15.26
C GLU A 1 -13.20 -23.28 14.78
N SER A 2 -11.96 -23.78 14.63
CA SER A 2 -10.82 -22.95 15.07
C SER A 2 -9.78 -22.49 14.02
N LEU A 3 -9.20 -23.34 13.16
CA LEU A 3 -8.16 -22.90 12.20
C LEU A 3 -8.38 -23.40 10.77
N LYS A 4 -8.90 -24.62 10.64
CA LYS A 4 -9.15 -25.28 9.35
C LYS A 4 -10.13 -24.49 8.48
N ARG A 5 -11.17 -23.90 9.09
CA ARG A 5 -12.18 -23.07 8.39
C ARG A 5 -11.57 -21.75 7.90
N ARG A 6 -10.77 -21.07 8.72
CA ARG A 6 -10.06 -19.83 8.36
C ARG A 6 -9.08 -20.05 7.21
N ARG A 7 -8.28 -21.12 7.29
CA ARG A 7 -7.34 -21.50 6.21
C ARG A 7 -8.06 -21.81 4.90
N LYS A 8 -9.18 -22.53 4.96
CA LYS A 8 -10.00 -22.84 3.78
C LYS A 8 -10.56 -21.57 3.13
N GLY A 9 -11.04 -20.61 3.93
CA GLY A 9 -11.52 -19.31 3.44
C GLY A 9 -10.43 -18.48 2.76
N ALA A 10 -9.25 -18.36 3.38
CA ALA A 10 -8.11 -17.67 2.77
C ALA A 10 -7.65 -18.35 1.46
N ALA A 11 -7.57 -19.69 1.44
CA ALA A 11 -7.20 -20.43 0.24
C ALA A 11 -8.21 -20.26 -0.91
N SER A 12 -9.50 -20.11 -0.63
CA SER A 12 -10.50 -19.78 -1.66
C SER A 12 -10.39 -18.34 -2.17
N ALA A 13 -9.90 -17.40 -1.37
CA ALA A 13 -9.72 -16.00 -1.79
C ALA A 13 -8.37 -15.73 -2.50
N LEU A 14 -7.35 -16.55 -2.23
CA LEU A 14 -5.97 -16.35 -2.71
C LEU A 14 -5.52 -17.39 -3.74
N ASN A 15 -6.45 -18.15 -4.34
CA ASN A 15 -6.11 -19.05 -5.44
C ASN A 15 -5.94 -18.29 -6.76
N ARG A 16 -5.36 -18.97 -7.76
CA ARG A 16 -5.05 -18.37 -9.07
C ARG A 16 -6.28 -17.74 -9.77
N PRO A 17 -7.44 -18.42 -9.89
CA PRO A 17 -8.66 -17.79 -10.41
C PRO A 17 -9.08 -16.54 -9.66
N SER A 18 -9.11 -16.59 -8.32
CA SER A 18 -9.48 -15.43 -7.49
C SER A 18 -8.50 -14.27 -7.66
N VAL A 19 -7.20 -14.55 -7.72
CA VAL A 19 -6.16 -13.52 -7.94
C VAL A 19 -6.26 -12.89 -9.33
N GLN A 20 -6.64 -13.65 -10.36
CA GLN A 20 -6.89 -13.08 -11.70
C GLN A 20 -8.00 -12.04 -11.72
N THR A 21 -8.99 -12.15 -10.82
CA THR A 21 -10.03 -11.12 -10.68
C THR A 21 -9.50 -9.78 -10.18
N TYR A 22 -8.29 -9.75 -9.62
CA TYR A 22 -7.65 -8.53 -9.11
C TYR A 22 -6.92 -7.74 -10.19
N VAL A 23 -6.72 -8.28 -11.39
CA VAL A 23 -5.98 -7.60 -12.47
C VAL A 23 -6.54 -6.19 -12.77
N PRO A 24 -7.85 -5.98 -12.92
CA PRO A 24 -8.39 -4.62 -13.15
C PRO A 24 -8.12 -3.66 -11.99
N LEU A 25 -8.06 -4.15 -10.75
CA LEU A 25 -7.72 -3.34 -9.58
C LEU A 25 -6.25 -2.94 -9.61
N LEU A 26 -5.36 -3.89 -9.94
CA LEU A 26 -3.93 -3.66 -10.10
C LEU A 26 -3.64 -2.65 -11.22
N ASP A 27 -4.33 -2.75 -12.35
CA ASP A 27 -4.15 -1.83 -13.48
C ASP A 27 -4.45 -0.37 -13.08
N VAL A 28 -5.52 -0.14 -12.33
CA VAL A 28 -5.87 1.20 -11.87
C VAL A 28 -4.84 1.73 -10.86
N GLU A 29 -4.46 0.92 -9.88
CA GLU A 29 -3.50 1.34 -8.85
C GLU A 29 -2.10 1.58 -9.42
N THR A 30 -1.66 0.75 -10.37
CA THR A 30 -0.36 0.92 -11.04
C THR A 30 -0.35 2.10 -12.01
N ARG A 31 -1.47 2.40 -12.68
CA ARG A 31 -1.61 3.64 -13.46
C ARG A 31 -1.46 4.87 -12.57
N ASP A 32 -2.18 4.92 -11.45
CA ASP A 32 -2.14 6.06 -10.53
C ASP A 32 -0.72 6.21 -9.91
N PHE A 33 -0.03 5.10 -9.65
CA PHE A 33 1.37 5.09 -9.21
C PHE A 33 2.32 5.70 -10.26
N ILE A 34 2.18 5.34 -11.54
CA ILE A 34 3.00 5.88 -12.63
C ILE A 34 2.68 7.36 -12.89
N GLU A 35 1.41 7.75 -12.83
CA GLU A 35 0.96 9.13 -12.99
C GLU A 35 1.61 10.05 -11.96
N GLU A 36 1.64 9.63 -10.70
CA GLU A 36 2.33 10.36 -9.64
C GLU A 36 3.83 10.50 -9.92
N LEU A 37 4.48 9.44 -10.38
CA LEU A 37 5.92 9.48 -10.70
C LEU A 37 6.21 10.44 -11.83
N TYR A 38 5.32 10.47 -12.81
CA TYR A 38 5.41 11.36 -13.96
C TYR A 38 5.24 12.83 -13.54
N ILE A 39 4.25 13.13 -12.70
CA ILE A 39 3.97 14.48 -12.22
C ILE A 39 5.10 14.98 -11.32
N ASP A 40 5.48 14.21 -10.30
CA ASP A 40 6.52 14.61 -9.34
C ASP A 40 7.89 14.70 -10.01
N GLY A 41 8.16 13.81 -10.96
CA GLY A 41 9.38 13.82 -11.75
C GLY A 41 9.42 14.89 -12.83
N LYS A 42 8.35 15.70 -12.97
CA LYS A 42 8.21 16.72 -14.02
C LYS A 42 8.57 16.13 -15.39
N ALA A 43 7.96 15.00 -15.72
CA ALA A 43 8.22 14.22 -16.94
C ALA A 43 9.70 13.82 -17.12
N GLY A 44 10.41 13.53 -16.02
CA GLY A 44 11.81 13.08 -16.02
C GLY A 44 12.84 14.20 -15.95
N THR A 45 12.41 15.46 -15.73
CA THR A 45 13.34 16.59 -15.56
C THR A 45 13.80 16.77 -14.10
N ALA A 46 13.16 16.09 -13.15
CA ALA A 46 13.54 16.10 -11.74
C ALA A 46 13.72 14.66 -11.22
N ALA A 47 14.66 14.48 -10.30
CA ALA A 47 14.77 13.26 -9.52
C ALA A 47 13.57 13.15 -8.56
N VAL A 48 13.09 11.93 -8.33
CA VAL A 48 11.94 11.63 -7.48
C VAL A 48 12.34 10.59 -6.45
N ASP A 49 11.89 10.78 -5.22
CA ASP A 49 11.86 9.70 -4.23
C ASP A 49 10.59 8.87 -4.45
N PRO A 50 10.69 7.59 -4.87
CA PRO A 50 9.53 6.76 -5.15
C PRO A 50 8.86 6.22 -3.88
N MET A 51 9.49 6.33 -2.70
CA MET A 51 9.02 5.67 -1.47
C MET A 51 7.59 6.07 -1.09
N PRO A 52 7.19 7.36 -1.10
CA PRO A 52 5.82 7.75 -0.75
C PRO A 52 4.77 7.14 -1.68
N MET A 53 5.08 6.98 -2.97
CA MET A 53 4.16 6.37 -3.93
C MET A 53 4.03 4.86 -3.74
N ILE A 54 5.13 4.19 -3.38
CA ILE A 54 5.13 2.76 -3.06
C ILE A 54 4.27 2.52 -1.81
N GLN A 55 4.42 3.35 -0.77
CA GLN A 55 3.60 3.29 0.43
C GLN A 55 2.13 3.50 0.11
N ARG A 56 1.79 4.49 -0.74
CA ARG A 56 0.40 4.72 -1.18
C ARG A 56 -0.17 3.54 -1.95
N LEU A 57 0.57 3.02 -2.92
CA LEU A 57 0.18 1.87 -3.72
C LEU A 57 -0.11 0.66 -2.82
N SER A 58 0.79 0.37 -1.87
CA SER A 58 0.63 -0.72 -0.90
C SER A 58 -0.63 -0.55 -0.05
N LEU A 59 -0.86 0.65 0.50
CA LEU A 59 -2.03 0.96 1.31
C LEU A 59 -3.33 0.83 0.50
N SER A 60 -3.38 1.42 -0.70
CA SER A 60 -4.59 1.40 -1.53
C SER A 60 -4.95 -0.02 -1.98
N LEU A 61 -3.96 -0.83 -2.35
CA LEU A 61 -4.18 -2.25 -2.68
C LEU A 61 -4.68 -3.04 -1.48
N ALA A 62 -4.09 -2.84 -0.30
CA ALA A 62 -4.55 -3.49 0.92
C ALA A 62 -6.01 -3.13 1.24
N LEU A 63 -6.38 -1.86 1.15
CA LEU A 63 -7.75 -1.39 1.38
C LEU A 63 -8.73 -1.95 0.34
N SER A 64 -8.34 -1.94 -0.93
CA SER A 64 -9.19 -2.38 -2.04
C SER A 64 -9.47 -3.88 -1.98
N LEU A 65 -8.44 -4.69 -1.74
CA LEU A 65 -8.55 -6.15 -1.75
C LEU A 65 -9.28 -6.70 -0.51
N ASN A 66 -9.08 -6.07 0.66
CA ASN A 66 -9.62 -6.59 1.91
C ASN A 66 -10.96 -5.92 2.31
N TRP A 67 -11.17 -4.66 1.94
CA TRP A 67 -12.34 -3.87 2.35
C TRP A 67 -13.13 -3.26 1.20
N GLY A 68 -12.69 -3.40 -0.05
CA GLY A 68 -13.41 -2.87 -1.23
C GLY A 68 -13.44 -1.35 -1.32
N VAL A 69 -12.58 -0.67 -0.55
CA VAL A 69 -12.46 0.79 -0.53
C VAL A 69 -11.09 1.18 -1.07
N ARG A 70 -11.05 2.18 -1.95
CA ARG A 70 -9.80 2.71 -2.49
C ARG A 70 -9.32 3.90 -1.66
N MET A 71 -8.00 4.02 -1.50
CA MET A 71 -7.40 5.25 -0.99
C MET A 71 -7.49 6.31 -2.09
N SER A 72 -7.93 7.52 -1.75
CA SER A 72 -7.86 8.66 -2.67
C SER A 72 -6.41 9.12 -2.88
N ASN A 73 -6.21 10.09 -3.77
CA ASN A 73 -4.89 10.71 -3.98
C ASN A 73 -4.28 11.20 -2.67
N ARG A 74 -2.94 11.38 -2.67
CA ARG A 74 -2.15 11.89 -1.55
C ARG A 74 -2.73 13.22 -1.05
N GLY A 75 -3.51 13.15 0.02
CA GLY A 75 -4.03 14.28 0.77
C GLY A 75 -3.70 14.11 2.24
N GLU A 76 -4.21 15.01 3.10
CA GLU A 76 -3.85 15.09 4.52
C GLU A 76 -3.92 13.72 5.24
N LEU A 77 -4.94 12.91 4.95
CA LEU A 77 -5.10 11.59 5.57
C LEU A 77 -3.97 10.61 5.20
N PHE A 78 -3.49 10.64 3.95
CA PHE A 78 -2.38 9.79 3.54
C PHE A 78 -1.09 10.19 4.27
N GLU A 79 -0.83 11.49 4.36
CA GLU A 79 0.33 12.03 5.07
C GLU A 79 0.30 11.66 6.55
N GLU A 80 -0.85 11.79 7.21
CA GLU A 80 -1.04 11.38 8.60
C GLU A 80 -0.75 9.88 8.79
N ILE A 81 -1.30 9.01 7.92
CA ILE A 81 -1.06 7.56 7.99
C ILE A 81 0.43 7.25 7.85
N THR A 82 1.11 7.85 6.87
CA THR A 82 2.55 7.62 6.67
C THR A 82 3.39 8.13 7.84
N HIS A 83 3.04 9.30 8.39
CA HIS A 83 3.74 9.86 9.54
C HIS A 83 3.60 8.97 10.78
N VAL A 84 2.39 8.49 11.07
CA VAL A 84 2.14 7.58 12.20
C VAL A 84 2.86 6.24 12.00
N GLU A 85 2.87 5.69 10.78
CA GLU A 85 3.61 4.46 10.48
C GLU A 85 5.10 4.62 10.74
N GLU A 86 5.68 5.73 10.30
CA GLU A 86 7.10 6.03 10.51
C GLU A 86 7.42 6.17 12.00
N GLU A 87 6.60 6.88 12.77
CA GLU A 87 6.78 7.03 14.22
C GLU A 87 6.65 5.69 14.96
N VAL A 88 5.70 4.83 14.57
CA VAL A 88 5.57 3.47 15.14
C VAL A 88 6.79 2.61 14.79
N SER A 89 7.25 2.67 13.55
CA SER A 89 8.44 1.95 13.08
C SER A 89 9.70 2.43 13.81
N ARG A 90 9.87 3.75 14.03
CA ARG A 90 10.94 4.33 14.86
C ARG A 90 10.86 3.86 16.31
N PHE A 91 9.68 3.93 16.93
CA PHE A 91 9.49 3.49 18.32
C PHE A 91 9.82 2.00 18.52
N ARG A 92 9.54 1.15 17.53
CA ARG A 92 9.84 -0.28 17.58
C ARG A 92 11.28 -0.62 17.17
N SER A 93 12.02 0.33 16.62
CA SER A 93 13.39 0.13 16.17
C SER A 93 14.33 0.07 17.37
N THR A 94 15.00 -1.07 17.54
CA THR A 94 16.05 -1.27 18.55
C THR A 94 17.35 -0.57 18.20
N THR A 95 17.50 -0.01 16.99
CA THR A 95 18.70 0.70 16.54
C THR A 95 18.51 2.22 16.42
N GLY A 96 17.27 2.71 16.58
CA GLY A 96 16.93 4.14 16.51
C GLY A 96 16.45 4.74 17.83
N ASN A 97 16.43 3.95 18.91
CA ASN A 97 15.95 4.38 20.21
C ASN A 97 17.11 4.98 21.01
N TYR A 98 17.09 6.30 21.27
CA TYR A 98 18.10 6.97 22.10
C TYR A 98 18.04 6.57 23.60
N GLN A 99 17.18 5.62 23.95
CA GLN A 99 17.01 5.09 25.30
C GLN A 99 17.75 3.76 25.53
N ASP A 100 18.36 3.17 24.50
CA ASP A 100 19.35 2.09 24.65
C ASP A 100 20.79 2.62 24.63
#